data_AF-A0A926KWH1-F1
#
_entry.id   AF-A0A926KWH1-F1
#
_cell.length_a   1.000
_cell.length_b   1.000
_cell.length_c   1.000
_cell.angle_alpha   90.00
_cell.angle_beta   90.00
_cell.angle_gamma   90.00
#
_symmetry.space_group_name_H-M   'P 1'
#
loop_
_entity.id
_entity.type
_entity.pdbx_description
1 polymer ?
#
loop_
_entity_poly.entity_id
_entity_poly.type
_entity_poly.pdbx_seq_one_letter_code
_entity_poly.pdbx_strand_id
1 'polypeptide(L)'
;MIAMKYLIKCFYVAETCILLILTGCTGSNPVKDRPHIMTPNWSNYRGINEGTKDDGLHTLGLENDHLSTTLAFHPEIAESILSQYPGIQSTYVFFTKENCYIAFVPNELNPTLKASQEKIFHRVDKKGATSYFEKPDMINRVDWISQSRNMPTRSLEAIGRDAEKYMPTYIKRIYVSANPNFVNCLRFYSQEVEEHGDLSMYLNEFNKIVERVFPD
;
A
#
# COMPACT_ATOMS: atom_id res chain seq x y z
N MET A 1 38.96 -45.73 32.45
CA MET A 1 38.78 -44.66 33.45
C MET A 1 38.31 -43.31 32.85
N ILE A 2 37.64 -43.32 31.69
CA ILE A 2 37.14 -42.10 31.00
C ILE A 2 35.60 -42.08 30.96
N ALA A 3 34.94 -43.25 30.94
CA ALA A 3 33.48 -43.37 30.89
C ALA A 3 32.74 -42.82 32.14
N MET A 4 33.41 -42.78 33.31
CA MET A 4 32.77 -42.35 34.56
C MET A 4 32.67 -40.82 34.71
N LYS A 5 33.41 -40.05 33.91
CA LYS A 5 33.35 -38.57 33.94
C LYS A 5 32.20 -38.00 33.11
N TYR A 6 31.67 -38.74 32.14
CA TYR A 6 30.57 -38.29 31.28
C TYR A 6 29.18 -38.50 31.91
N LEU A 7 29.03 -39.54 32.75
CA LEU A 7 27.76 -39.83 33.43
C LEU A 7 27.39 -38.77 34.50
N ILE A 8 28.38 -38.13 35.12
CA ILE A 8 28.16 -37.07 36.12
C ILE A 8 27.76 -35.73 35.46
N LYS A 9 28.19 -35.48 34.21
CA LYS A 9 27.76 -34.29 33.46
C LYS A 9 26.33 -34.39 32.92
N CYS A 10 25.83 -35.60 32.66
CA CYS A 10 24.45 -35.78 32.19
C CYS A 10 23.41 -35.56 33.30
N PHE A 11 23.75 -35.79 34.57
CA PHE A 11 22.84 -35.55 35.69
C PHE A 11 22.71 -34.07 36.09
N TYR A 12 23.75 -33.25 35.84
CA TYR A 12 23.71 -31.81 36.19
C TYR A 12 22.93 -30.93 35.21
N VAL A 13 22.64 -31.42 34.00
CA VAL A 13 21.93 -30.63 32.97
C VAL A 13 20.40 -30.81 33.06
N ALA A 14 19.92 -31.84 33.77
CA ALA A 14 18.49 -32.09 33.95
C ALA A 14 17.87 -31.27 35.10
N GLU A 15 18.65 -30.82 36.07
CA GLU A 15 18.13 -30.11 37.26
C GLU A 15 17.96 -28.60 37.06
N THR A 16 18.61 -28.00 36.06
CA THR A 16 18.42 -26.56 35.73
C THR A 16 17.21 -26.28 34.83
N CYS A 17 16.49 -27.32 34.38
CA CYS A 17 15.30 -27.17 33.53
C CYS A 17 13.97 -27.11 34.31
N ILE A 18 14.00 -27.22 35.65
CA ILE A 18 12.80 -27.23 36.48
C ILE A 18 12.92 -26.18 37.59
N LEU A 19 13.03 -24.90 37.24
CA LEU A 19 12.79 -23.77 38.16
C LEU A 19 12.66 -22.40 37.47
N LEU A 20 11.97 -22.34 36.33
CA LEU A 20 11.48 -21.07 35.75
C LEU A 20 10.03 -21.21 35.24
N ILE A 21 9.18 -21.81 36.07
CA ILE A 21 7.74 -21.65 35.97
C ILE A 21 7.35 -20.72 37.13
N LEU A 22 6.59 -19.67 36.82
CA LEU A 22 5.95 -18.70 37.73
C LEU A 22 6.76 -17.45 38.11
N THR A 23 7.05 -16.61 37.12
CA THR A 23 6.75 -15.18 37.27
C THR A 23 5.79 -14.79 36.16
N GLY A 24 4.50 -14.88 36.45
CA GLY A 24 3.45 -14.24 35.68
C GLY A 24 3.61 -12.74 35.81
N CYS A 25 4.43 -12.14 34.96
CA CYS A 25 4.22 -10.76 34.60
C CYS A 25 2.98 -10.76 33.70
N THR A 26 1.85 -10.30 34.25
CA THR A 26 0.79 -9.69 33.45
C THR A 26 1.37 -8.41 32.84
N GLY A 27 2.27 -8.59 31.88
CA GLY A 27 2.62 -7.55 30.93
C GLY A 27 1.41 -7.44 30.03
N SER A 28 0.68 -6.33 30.15
CA SER A 28 -0.06 -5.81 29.01
C SER A 28 0.96 -5.71 27.89
N ASN A 29 1.00 -6.71 27.00
CA ASN A 29 1.57 -6.53 25.69
C ASN A 29 0.90 -5.25 25.17
N PRO A 30 1.64 -4.17 24.86
CA PRO A 30 1.03 -3.08 24.14
C PRO A 30 0.41 -3.76 22.92
N VAL A 31 -0.91 -3.61 22.77
CA VAL A 31 -1.58 -4.00 21.53
C VAL A 31 -0.80 -3.24 20.47
N LYS A 32 0.02 -3.96 19.69
CA LYS A 32 0.75 -3.35 18.60
C LYS A 32 -0.34 -2.79 17.70
N ASP A 33 -0.43 -1.47 17.62
CA ASP A 33 -1.42 -0.81 16.79
C ASP A 33 -1.28 -1.39 15.38
N ARG A 34 -2.30 -2.14 14.98
CA ARG A 34 -2.32 -2.77 13.66
C ARG A 34 -2.61 -1.68 12.65
N PRO A 35 -1.97 -1.69 11.48
CA PRO A 35 -2.30 -0.72 10.47
C PRO A 35 -3.77 -0.82 10.08
N HIS A 36 -4.40 0.33 9.87
CA HIS A 36 -5.78 0.38 9.41
C HIS A 36 -5.83 0.06 7.90
N ILE A 37 -6.70 -0.87 7.51
CA ILE A 37 -6.92 -1.21 6.10
C ILE A 37 -7.97 -0.25 5.52
N MET A 38 -7.59 0.44 4.45
CA MET A 38 -8.42 1.42 3.77
C MET A 38 -8.71 0.98 2.34
N THR A 39 -9.98 1.00 1.96
CA THR A 39 -10.45 0.85 0.58
C THR A 39 -11.15 2.11 0.13
N PRO A 40 -11.21 2.44 -1.17
CA PRO A 40 -11.96 3.60 -1.65
C PRO A 40 -13.42 3.52 -1.20
N ASN A 41 -13.88 4.48 -0.39
CA ASN A 41 -15.25 4.52 0.13
C ASN A 41 -15.83 5.94 0.08
N TRP A 42 -16.60 6.24 -0.97
CA TRP A 42 -17.30 7.52 -1.14
C TRP A 42 -18.77 7.50 -0.67
N SER A 43 -19.25 6.42 -0.02
CA SER A 43 -20.67 6.32 0.37
C SER A 43 -21.12 7.44 1.34
N ASN A 44 -20.18 8.06 2.06
CA ASN A 44 -20.38 9.23 2.92
C ASN A 44 -20.18 10.58 2.21
N TYR A 45 -19.64 10.59 0.98
CA TYR A 45 -19.25 11.80 0.25
C TYR A 45 -20.24 12.09 -0.89
N ARG A 46 -21.53 12.04 -0.59
CA ARG A 46 -22.63 12.24 -1.57
C ARG A 46 -22.89 13.73 -1.91
N GLY A 47 -21.94 14.62 -1.62
CA GLY A 47 -22.11 16.07 -1.72
C GLY A 47 -21.50 16.74 -2.96
N ILE A 48 -20.73 16.04 -3.78
CA ILE A 48 -20.06 16.66 -4.95
C ILE A 48 -20.52 16.00 -6.25
N ASN A 49 -21.82 16.13 -6.53
CA ASN A 49 -22.33 16.12 -7.90
C ASN A 49 -22.85 17.52 -8.16
N GLU A 50 -22.12 18.28 -8.99
CA GLU A 50 -22.53 19.44 -9.80
C GLU A 50 -21.43 20.50 -9.83
N GLY A 51 -20.62 20.46 -10.89
CA GLY A 51 -20.04 21.63 -11.55
C GLY A 51 -19.61 22.84 -10.71
N THR A 52 -18.94 22.66 -9.58
CA THR A 52 -18.26 23.77 -8.92
C THR A 52 -16.96 24.01 -9.68
N LYS A 53 -16.92 25.17 -10.35
CA LYS A 53 -15.68 25.80 -10.79
C LYS A 53 -14.65 25.67 -9.67
N ASP A 54 -13.44 25.32 -10.09
CA ASP A 54 -12.23 25.24 -9.29
C ASP A 54 -11.92 26.62 -8.68
N ASP A 55 -12.67 27.00 -7.65
CA ASP A 55 -12.44 28.20 -6.85
C ASP A 55 -11.46 27.83 -5.74
N GLY A 56 -10.20 27.69 -6.17
CA GLY A 56 -9.04 27.74 -5.31
C GLY A 56 -8.79 26.46 -4.51
N LEU A 57 -7.59 25.92 -4.72
CA LEU A 57 -6.71 25.35 -3.69
C LEU A 57 -7.40 25.29 -2.31
N HIS A 58 -8.28 24.32 -2.09
CA HIS A 58 -8.76 24.05 -0.75
C HIS A 58 -7.51 23.76 0.06
N THR A 59 -7.24 24.66 1.00
CA THR A 59 -6.11 24.63 1.92
C THR A 59 -5.84 23.18 2.27
N LEU A 60 -4.73 22.64 1.74
CA LEU A 60 -4.27 21.29 1.99
C LEU A 60 -4.41 21.07 3.49
N GLY A 61 -5.36 20.23 3.89
CA GLY A 61 -5.58 19.95 5.30
C GLY A 61 -4.25 19.52 5.88
N LEU A 62 -3.81 20.18 6.95
CA LEU A 62 -2.60 19.81 7.71
C LEU A 62 -2.69 18.37 8.28
N GLU A 63 -3.84 17.71 8.12
CA GLU A 63 -4.15 16.33 8.48
C GLU A 63 -4.32 15.41 7.26
N ASN A 64 -3.90 15.81 6.05
CA ASN A 64 -3.95 14.95 4.88
C ASN A 64 -2.88 13.84 5.03
N ASP A 65 -3.35 12.66 5.41
CA ASP A 65 -2.52 11.48 5.65
C ASP A 65 -1.77 11.00 4.40
N HIS A 66 -2.14 11.50 3.23
CA HIS A 66 -1.52 11.19 1.97
C HIS A 66 -0.33 12.09 1.61
N LEU A 67 -0.13 13.22 2.31
CA LEU A 67 1.00 14.12 2.05
C LEU A 67 2.33 13.52 2.51
N SER A 68 2.94 12.73 1.63
CA SER A 68 4.26 12.16 1.87
C SER A 68 5.39 12.99 1.25
N THR A 69 6.56 12.89 1.86
CA THR A 69 7.86 13.36 1.33
C THR A 69 8.68 12.24 0.68
N THR A 70 8.23 10.99 0.81
CA THR A 70 8.91 9.80 0.30
C THR A 70 7.96 8.91 -0.49
N LEU A 71 8.48 8.23 -1.49
CA LEU A 71 7.77 7.21 -2.26
C LEU A 71 8.78 6.13 -2.68
N ALA A 72 8.59 4.90 -2.18
CA ALA A 72 9.48 3.78 -2.45
C ALA A 72 8.68 2.59 -2.97
N PHE A 73 9.17 1.96 -4.03
CA PHE A 73 8.58 0.73 -4.59
C PHE A 73 9.17 -0.51 -3.89
N HIS A 74 8.30 -1.46 -3.56
CA HIS A 74 8.64 -2.68 -2.80
C HIS A 74 8.21 -3.94 -3.56
N PRO A 75 8.94 -4.35 -4.62
CA PRO A 75 8.59 -5.54 -5.41
C PRO A 75 8.64 -6.84 -4.59
N GLU A 76 9.52 -6.95 -3.60
CA GLU A 76 9.68 -8.11 -2.74
C GLU A 76 8.42 -8.39 -1.88
N ILE A 77 7.73 -7.33 -1.45
CA ILE A 77 6.47 -7.44 -0.71
C ILE A 77 5.34 -7.80 -1.66
N ALA A 78 5.34 -7.23 -2.87
CA ALA A 78 4.37 -7.58 -3.90
C ALA A 78 4.44 -9.08 -4.25
N GLU A 79 5.63 -9.64 -4.45
CA GLU A 79 5.85 -11.07 -4.69
C GLU A 79 5.37 -11.92 -3.50
N SER A 80 5.68 -11.50 -2.27
CA SER A 80 5.25 -12.19 -1.05
C SER A 80 3.72 -12.24 -0.92
N ILE A 81 3.01 -11.18 -1.34
CA ILE A 81 1.54 -11.18 -1.40
C ILE A 81 1.06 -12.10 -2.52
N LEU A 82 1.59 -11.95 -3.75
CA LEU A 82 1.18 -12.74 -4.92
C LEU A 82 1.27 -14.26 -4.69
N SER A 83 2.31 -14.72 -3.97
CA SER A 83 2.51 -16.13 -3.65
C SER A 83 1.33 -16.78 -2.90
N GLN A 84 0.50 -15.98 -2.23
CA GLN A 84 -0.65 -16.44 -1.42
C GLN A 84 -1.98 -16.32 -2.16
N TYR A 85 -2.05 -15.59 -3.28
CA TYR A 85 -3.30 -15.29 -3.98
C TYR A 85 -3.20 -15.61 -5.47
N PRO A 86 -3.43 -16.88 -5.86
CA PRO A 86 -3.37 -17.29 -7.27
C PRO A 86 -4.41 -16.61 -8.17
N GLY A 87 -5.43 -15.95 -7.59
CA GLY A 87 -6.43 -15.15 -8.31
C GLY A 87 -5.96 -13.74 -8.71
N ILE A 88 -4.74 -13.36 -8.35
CA ILE A 88 -4.14 -12.05 -8.64
C ILE A 88 -3.01 -12.25 -9.65
N GLN A 89 -3.07 -11.52 -10.76
CA GLN A 89 -2.08 -11.57 -11.82
C GLN A 89 -0.83 -10.75 -11.48
N SER A 90 -1.02 -9.54 -10.95
CA SER A 90 0.09 -8.66 -10.56
C SER A 90 -0.32 -7.76 -9.40
N THR A 91 0.66 -7.40 -8.57
CA THR A 91 0.51 -6.50 -7.42
C THR A 91 1.60 -5.45 -7.47
N TYR A 92 1.29 -4.22 -7.09
CA TYR A 92 2.26 -3.13 -6.96
C TYR A 92 2.17 -2.57 -5.54
N VAL A 93 3.30 -2.49 -4.83
CA VAL A 93 3.36 -2.04 -3.43
C VAL A 93 4.28 -0.84 -3.34
N PHE A 94 3.75 0.25 -2.79
CA PHE A 94 4.49 1.49 -2.57
C PHE A 94 4.39 1.92 -1.12
N PHE A 95 5.53 2.28 -0.53
CA PHE A 95 5.59 2.84 0.81
C PHE A 95 5.87 4.33 0.76
N THR A 96 5.17 5.04 1.63
CA THR A 96 5.53 6.37 2.07
C THR A 96 6.19 6.29 3.45
N LYS A 97 6.45 7.43 4.08
CA LYS A 97 7.00 7.49 5.42
C LYS A 97 6.14 6.74 6.44
N GLU A 98 4.82 6.77 6.27
CA GLU A 98 3.87 6.26 7.28
C GLU A 98 2.79 5.36 6.71
N ASN A 99 2.63 5.27 5.38
CA ASN A 99 1.54 4.50 4.77
C ASN A 99 2.04 3.56 3.69
N CYS A 100 1.22 2.55 3.41
CA CYS A 100 1.41 1.58 2.34
C CYS A 100 0.26 1.71 1.34
N TYR A 101 0.58 1.64 0.05
CA TYR A 101 -0.37 1.70 -1.06
C TYR A 101 -0.19 0.45 -1.91
N ILE A 102 -1.27 -0.30 -2.10
CA ILE A 102 -1.26 -1.57 -2.81
C ILE A 102 -2.29 -1.52 -3.94
N ALA A 103 -1.82 -1.79 -5.16
CA ALA A 103 -2.67 -1.98 -6.33
C ALA A 103 -2.69 -3.45 -6.75
N PHE A 104 -3.89 -3.98 -6.99
CA PHE A 104 -4.09 -5.37 -7.41
C PHE A 104 -4.67 -5.47 -8.83
N VAL A 105 -4.12 -6.40 -9.61
CA VAL A 105 -4.66 -6.78 -10.92
C VAL A 105 -5.22 -8.19 -10.80
N PRO A 106 -6.55 -8.38 -10.82
CA PRO A 106 -7.13 -9.72 -10.80
C PRO A 106 -6.82 -10.47 -12.10
N ASN A 107 -6.83 -11.80 -12.04
CA ASN A 107 -6.74 -12.65 -13.22
C ASN A 107 -7.83 -12.32 -14.26
N GLU A 108 -7.51 -12.60 -15.53
CA GLU A 108 -8.40 -12.40 -16.69
C GLU A 108 -8.71 -10.93 -17.02
N LEU A 109 -7.99 -9.98 -16.43
CA LEU A 109 -8.13 -8.55 -16.73
C LEU A 109 -6.81 -7.97 -17.22
N ASN A 110 -6.78 -7.43 -18.45
CA ASN A 110 -5.68 -6.60 -18.88
C ASN A 110 -5.99 -5.14 -18.47
N PRO A 111 -5.31 -4.55 -17.47
CA PRO A 111 -5.64 -3.21 -16.97
C PRO A 111 -5.48 -2.10 -18.01
N THR A 112 -4.70 -2.36 -19.07
CA THR A 112 -4.55 -1.49 -20.25
C THR A 112 -5.80 -1.39 -21.13
N LEU A 113 -6.74 -2.34 -21.05
CA LEU A 113 -7.96 -2.33 -21.89
C LEU A 113 -9.13 -1.55 -21.25
N LYS A 114 -9.07 -1.26 -19.94
CA LYS A 114 -10.16 -0.60 -19.19
C LYS A 114 -9.81 0.76 -18.58
N ALA A 115 -8.54 1.08 -18.38
CA ALA A 115 -8.19 2.47 -18.16
C ALA A 115 -8.51 3.25 -19.43
N SER A 116 -8.91 4.51 -19.29
CA SER A 116 -9.22 5.37 -20.44
C SER A 116 -8.10 5.23 -21.46
N GLN A 117 -8.41 4.78 -22.68
CA GLN A 117 -7.46 4.39 -23.73
C GLN A 117 -6.54 5.53 -24.23
N GLU A 118 -6.65 6.72 -23.66
CA GLU A 118 -5.66 7.77 -23.82
C GLU A 118 -4.40 7.35 -23.06
N LYS A 119 -3.20 7.51 -23.65
CA LYS A 119 -1.94 7.23 -22.98
C LYS A 119 -1.81 8.20 -21.79
N ILE A 120 -2.30 7.78 -20.63
CA ILE A 120 -2.56 8.63 -19.46
C ILE A 120 -1.28 9.22 -18.89
N PHE A 121 -0.12 8.58 -19.09
CA PHE A 121 1.12 9.00 -18.46
C PHE A 121 2.14 9.48 -19.48
N HIS A 122 2.55 10.74 -19.34
CA HIS A 122 3.74 11.30 -19.97
C HIS A 122 4.80 11.49 -18.89
N ARG A 123 6.05 11.22 -19.25
CA ARG A 123 7.19 11.38 -18.36
C ARG A 123 7.33 12.84 -17.92
N VAL A 124 7.49 13.06 -16.62
CA VAL A 124 7.83 14.38 -16.07
C VAL A 124 9.21 14.80 -16.59
N ASP A 125 9.31 15.99 -17.20
CA ASP A 125 10.60 16.52 -17.66
C ASP A 125 11.43 17.07 -16.48
N LYS A 126 12.71 17.37 -16.70
CA LYS A 126 13.62 17.91 -15.65
C LYS A 126 13.21 19.30 -15.13
N LYS A 127 12.22 19.95 -15.76
CA LYS A 127 11.64 21.23 -15.30
C LYS A 127 10.34 21.03 -14.51
N GLY A 128 9.93 19.78 -14.26
CA GLY A 128 8.70 19.44 -13.55
C GLY A 128 7.44 19.60 -14.41
N ALA A 129 7.58 19.88 -15.70
CA ALA A 129 6.52 20.29 -16.60
C ALA A 129 6.44 19.30 -17.77
N THR A 130 5.73 18.19 -17.53
CA THR A 130 4.76 17.54 -18.46
C THR A 130 4.46 16.13 -17.98
N SER A 131 3.76 16.02 -16.84
CA SER A 131 2.91 14.85 -16.60
C SER A 131 1.45 15.27 -16.74
N TYR A 132 0.56 14.29 -16.82
CA TYR A 132 -0.91 14.33 -16.88
C TYR A 132 -1.61 15.43 -16.03
N PHE A 133 -0.90 16.02 -15.07
CA PHE A 133 -1.38 16.87 -13.99
C PHE A 133 -1.39 18.38 -14.28
N GLU A 134 -0.96 18.85 -15.47
CA GLU A 134 -1.05 20.29 -15.82
C GLU A 134 -2.47 20.75 -16.23
N LYS A 135 -3.37 19.82 -16.58
CA LYS A 135 -4.79 20.14 -16.83
C LYS A 135 -5.62 19.61 -15.66
N PRO A 136 -5.97 20.45 -14.66
CA PRO A 136 -6.74 20.05 -13.47
C PRO A 136 -8.00 19.26 -13.83
N ASP A 137 -8.62 19.60 -14.95
CA ASP A 137 -9.83 18.96 -15.46
C ASP A 137 -9.70 17.47 -15.77
N MET A 138 -8.50 16.94 -16.07
CA MET A 138 -8.36 15.53 -16.48
C MET A 138 -8.40 14.57 -15.30
N ILE A 139 -7.82 14.93 -14.15
CA ILE A 139 -7.93 14.13 -12.91
C ILE A 139 -9.41 13.97 -12.53
N ASN A 140 -10.22 15.02 -12.74
CA ASN A 140 -11.64 15.02 -12.42
C ASN A 140 -12.52 14.27 -13.43
N ARG A 141 -11.98 13.90 -14.60
CA ARG A 141 -12.71 13.16 -15.65
C ARG A 141 -12.51 11.64 -15.59
N VAL A 142 -11.65 11.16 -14.69
CA VAL A 142 -11.31 9.75 -14.56
C VAL A 142 -12.01 9.12 -13.36
N ASP A 143 -12.49 7.90 -13.55
CA ASP A 143 -13.04 7.09 -12.46
C ASP A 143 -11.92 6.45 -11.64
N TRP A 144 -11.63 7.03 -10.48
CA TRP A 144 -10.62 6.57 -9.54
C TRP A 144 -11.14 5.57 -8.49
N ILE A 145 -12.45 5.34 -8.47
CA ILE A 145 -13.13 4.72 -7.33
C ILE A 145 -13.61 3.32 -7.69
N SER A 146 -14.13 3.12 -8.90
CA SER A 146 -14.70 1.84 -9.29
C SER A 146 -13.63 0.75 -9.29
N GLN A 147 -13.86 -0.28 -8.48
CA GLN A 147 -12.98 -1.43 -8.41
C GLN A 147 -13.18 -2.32 -9.64
N SER A 148 -12.15 -3.12 -9.98
CA SER A 148 -12.31 -4.15 -10.99
C SER A 148 -13.47 -5.08 -10.62
N ARG A 149 -14.31 -5.42 -11.62
CA ARG A 149 -15.50 -6.28 -11.44
C ARG A 149 -15.17 -7.61 -10.73
N ASN A 150 -13.99 -8.15 -10.97
CA ASN A 150 -13.54 -9.43 -10.41
C ASN A 150 -12.88 -9.30 -9.04
N MET A 151 -12.89 -8.09 -8.45
CA MET A 151 -12.24 -7.81 -7.18
C MET A 151 -13.13 -6.88 -6.32
N PRO A 152 -14.18 -7.42 -5.68
CA PRO A 152 -15.06 -6.63 -4.82
C PRO A 152 -14.32 -6.15 -3.56
N THR A 153 -14.79 -5.05 -2.97
CA THR A 153 -14.19 -4.42 -1.78
C THR A 153 -13.87 -5.39 -0.66
N ARG A 154 -14.78 -6.32 -0.33
CA ARG A 154 -14.57 -7.34 0.70
C ARG A 154 -13.33 -8.21 0.45
N SER A 155 -13.04 -8.52 -0.82
CA SER A 155 -11.87 -9.32 -1.19
C SER A 155 -10.59 -8.51 -1.02
N LEU A 156 -10.63 -7.22 -1.41
CA LEU A 156 -9.52 -6.29 -1.19
C LEU A 156 -9.20 -6.11 0.29
N GLU A 157 -10.22 -5.93 1.14
CA GLU A 157 -10.03 -5.82 2.58
C GLU A 157 -9.40 -7.08 3.18
N ALA A 158 -9.87 -8.27 2.77
CA ALA A 158 -9.31 -9.53 3.22
C ALA A 158 -7.83 -9.67 2.85
N ILE A 159 -7.49 -9.41 1.58
CA ILE A 159 -6.10 -9.44 1.10
C ILE A 159 -5.26 -8.37 1.82
N GLY A 160 -5.80 -7.16 2.04
CA GLY A 160 -5.13 -6.09 2.76
C GLY A 160 -4.81 -6.45 4.21
N ARG A 161 -5.73 -7.11 4.91
CA ARG A 161 -5.48 -7.64 6.28
C ARG A 161 -4.37 -8.68 6.27
N ASP A 162 -4.37 -9.58 5.30
CA ASP A 162 -3.33 -10.60 5.21
C ASP A 162 -1.97 -10.00 4.79
N ALA A 163 -1.96 -8.89 4.05
CA ALA A 163 -0.76 -8.16 3.69
C ALA A 163 -0.08 -7.48 4.89
N GLU A 164 -0.82 -7.20 5.98
CA GLU A 164 -0.29 -6.64 7.23
C GLU A 164 0.94 -7.40 7.74
N LYS A 165 0.97 -8.73 7.58
CA LYS A 165 2.07 -9.58 8.05
C LYS A 165 3.41 -9.29 7.38
N TYR A 166 3.41 -8.61 6.24
CA TYR A 166 4.61 -8.21 5.50
C TYR A 166 4.99 -6.74 5.74
N MET A 167 4.18 -5.98 6.49
CA MET A 167 4.39 -4.55 6.66
C MET A 167 5.35 -4.26 7.82
N PRO A 168 6.27 -3.29 7.65
CA PRO A 168 7.05 -2.75 8.76
C PRO A 168 6.17 -2.14 9.85
N THR A 169 6.70 -2.06 11.07
CA THR A 169 5.94 -1.57 12.24
C THR A 169 5.61 -0.08 12.22
N TYR A 170 6.25 0.70 11.35
CA TYR A 170 6.01 2.14 11.22
C TYR A 170 4.84 2.46 10.27
N ILE A 171 4.33 1.47 9.55
CA ILE A 171 3.18 1.65 8.66
C ILE A 171 1.92 1.77 9.51
N LYS A 172 1.24 2.91 9.40
CA LYS A 172 0.00 3.24 10.10
C LYS A 172 -1.24 2.80 9.33
N ARG A 173 -1.20 2.89 7.99
CA ARG A 173 -2.34 2.54 7.14
C ARG A 173 -1.91 1.78 5.88
N ILE A 174 -2.77 0.87 5.44
CA ILE A 174 -2.62 0.11 4.20
C ILE A 174 -3.81 0.46 3.31
N TYR A 175 -3.56 1.19 2.24
CA TYR A 175 -4.52 1.57 1.23
C TYR A 175 -4.51 0.56 0.10
N VAL A 176 -5.65 -0.07 -0.19
CA VAL A 176 -5.75 -1.14 -1.20
C VAL A 176 -6.78 -0.79 -2.28
N SER A 177 -6.43 -1.02 -3.55
CA SER A 177 -7.34 -0.77 -4.67
C SER A 177 -7.05 -1.69 -5.86
N ALA A 178 -8.10 -2.09 -6.56
CA ALA A 178 -8.06 -2.74 -7.86
C ALA A 178 -8.70 -1.87 -8.96
N ASN A 179 -8.78 -0.55 -8.73
CA ASN A 179 -9.20 0.40 -9.76
C ASN A 179 -8.19 0.41 -10.92
N PRO A 180 -8.62 0.24 -12.19
CA PRO A 180 -7.70 0.16 -13.33
C PRO A 180 -6.81 1.39 -13.53
N ASN A 181 -7.30 2.60 -13.21
CA ASN A 181 -6.53 3.82 -13.37
C ASN A 181 -5.45 3.91 -12.29
N PHE A 182 -5.80 3.62 -11.03
CA PHE A 182 -4.83 3.56 -9.94
C PHE A 182 -3.77 2.48 -10.15
N VAL A 183 -4.18 1.28 -10.60
CA VAL A 183 -3.26 0.21 -11.01
C VAL A 183 -2.28 0.70 -12.05
N ASN A 184 -2.75 1.41 -13.08
CA ASN A 184 -1.87 1.90 -14.13
C ASN A 184 -0.92 3.00 -13.63
N CYS A 185 -1.32 3.85 -12.68
CA CYS A 185 -0.40 4.79 -12.02
C CYS A 185 0.74 4.04 -11.33
N LEU A 186 0.41 3.09 -10.45
CA LEU A 186 1.45 2.39 -9.68
C LEU A 186 2.33 1.51 -10.56
N ARG A 187 1.79 0.91 -11.62
CA ARG A 187 2.58 0.21 -12.63
C ARG A 187 3.52 1.16 -13.39
N PHE A 188 3.05 2.36 -13.74
CA PHE A 188 3.91 3.35 -14.38
C PHE A 188 5.06 3.76 -13.46
N TYR A 189 4.78 4.06 -12.19
CA TYR A 189 5.84 4.38 -11.22
C TYR A 189 6.80 3.21 -10.97
N SER A 190 6.32 1.95 -11.02
CA SER A 190 7.23 0.80 -10.87
C SER A 190 8.21 0.72 -12.05
N GLN A 191 7.76 1.02 -13.26
CA GLN A 191 8.63 1.09 -14.44
C GLN A 191 9.63 2.25 -14.31
N GLU A 192 9.18 3.44 -13.90
CA GLU A 192 10.04 4.61 -13.76
C GLU A 192 11.15 4.40 -12.70
N VAL A 193 10.84 3.77 -11.57
CA VAL A 193 11.87 3.48 -10.56
C VAL A 193 12.80 2.34 -10.97
N GLU A 194 12.31 1.33 -11.69
CA GLU A 194 13.17 0.28 -12.25
C GLU A 194 14.14 0.84 -13.29
N GLU A 195 13.68 1.77 -14.13
CA GLU A 195 14.51 2.37 -15.19
C GLU A 195 15.42 3.49 -14.69
N HIS A 196 15.02 4.23 -13.66
CA HIS A 196 15.68 5.49 -13.26
C HIS A 196 16.05 5.59 -11.78
N GLY A 197 15.56 4.70 -10.93
CA GLY A 197 15.96 4.57 -9.53
C GLY A 197 15.40 5.62 -8.56
N ASP A 198 14.63 6.61 -9.03
CA ASP A 198 14.08 7.67 -8.20
C ASP A 198 12.67 8.09 -8.67
N LEU A 199 11.79 8.34 -7.69
CA LEU A 199 10.40 8.77 -7.88
C LEU A 199 10.12 10.17 -7.33
N SER A 200 11.13 10.88 -6.85
CA SER A 200 10.99 12.22 -6.26
C SER A 200 10.19 13.18 -7.14
N MET A 201 10.38 13.13 -8.46
CA MET A 201 9.67 13.98 -9.43
C MET A 201 8.18 13.66 -9.58
N TYR A 202 7.75 12.46 -9.18
CA TYR A 202 6.35 12.01 -9.24
C TYR A 202 5.60 12.21 -7.92
N LEU A 203 6.28 12.58 -6.84
CA LEU A 203 5.71 12.63 -5.49
C LEU A 203 4.49 13.56 -5.37
N ASN A 204 4.56 14.75 -5.95
CA ASN A 204 3.44 15.70 -5.94
C ASN A 204 2.21 15.16 -6.69
N GLU A 205 2.45 14.47 -7.81
CA GLU A 205 1.40 13.84 -8.60
C GLU A 205 0.80 12.66 -7.83
N PHE A 206 1.65 11.81 -7.23
CA PHE A 206 1.23 10.67 -6.42
C PHE A 206 0.30 11.14 -5.29
N ASN A 207 0.71 12.13 -4.50
CA ASN A 207 -0.06 12.67 -3.39
C ASN A 207 -1.47 13.14 -3.84
N LYS A 208 -1.57 13.80 -5.00
CA LYS A 208 -2.86 14.21 -5.57
C LYS A 208 -3.74 13.03 -6.00
N ILE A 209 -3.15 12.00 -6.60
CA ILE A 209 -3.89 10.79 -7.00
C ILE A 209 -4.45 10.09 -5.76
N VAL A 210 -3.61 9.85 -4.75
CA VAL A 210 -4.02 9.05 -3.59
C VAL A 210 -5.09 9.76 -2.76
N GLU A 211 -5.06 11.09 -2.65
CA GLU A 211 -6.15 11.89 -2.04
C GLU A 211 -7.47 11.72 -2.80
N ARG A 212 -7.42 11.56 -4.12
CA ARG A 212 -8.62 11.35 -4.94
C ARG A 212 -9.17 9.92 -4.85
N VAL A 213 -8.28 8.93 -4.82
CA VAL A 213 -8.62 7.50 -4.73
C VAL A 213 -9.10 7.15 -3.32
N PHE A 214 -8.49 7.74 -2.31
CA PHE A 214 -8.75 7.50 -0.89
C PHE A 214 -8.96 8.86 -0.21
N PRO A 215 -10.15 9.48 -0.32
CA PRO A 215 -10.43 10.68 0.45
C PRO A 215 -10.45 10.35 1.95
N ASP A 216 -10.14 11.34 2.76
CA ASP A 216 -10.38 11.31 4.22
C ASP A 216 -11.90 11.37 4.55
#